data_AF-A0A526YT38-F1
#
_entry.id   AF-A0A526YT38-F1
#
_cell.length_a   1.000
_cell.length_b   1.000
_cell.length_c   1.000
_cell.angle_alpha   90.00
_cell.angle_beta   90.00
_cell.angle_gamma   90.00
#
_symmetry.space_group_name_H-M   'P 1'
#
loop_
_entity.id
_entity.type
_entity.pdbx_description
1 polymer ?
#
loop_
_entity_poly.entity_id
_entity_poly.type
_entity_poly.pdbx_seq_one_letter_code
_entity_poly.pdbx_strand_id
1 'polypeptide(L)' 'MDHVDCIVAGAGVIGLAIAREMARRGMDTLILEA' A
#
# COMPACT_ATOMS: atom_id res chain seq x y z
N MET A 1 -7.54 1.94 17.92
CA MET A 1 -6.52 2.29 16.90
C MET A 1 -6.94 1.55 15.65
N ASP A 2 -7.01 2.25 14.52
CA ASP A 2 -7.32 1.59 13.24
C ASP A 2 -6.13 0.74 12.80
N HIS A 3 -6.41 -0.45 12.27
CA HIS A 3 -5.42 -1.40 11.79
C HIS A 3 -5.47 -1.42 10.26
N VAL A 4 -4.28 -1.43 9.64
CA VAL A 4 -4.11 -1.64 8.20
C VAL A 4 -3.30 -2.91 7.99
N ASP A 5 -3.62 -3.65 6.93
CA ASP A 5 -2.97 -4.92 6.63
C ASP A 5 -1.59 -4.71 5.98
N CYS A 6 -1.42 -3.63 5.22
CA CYS A 6 -0.20 -3.33 4.48
C CYS A 6 0.12 -1.83 4.48
N ILE A 7 1.38 -1.49 4.71
CA ILE A 7 1.91 -0.13 4.52
C ILE A 7 2.97 -0.18 3.41
N VAL A 8 2.83 0.70 2.42
CA VAL A 8 3.84 0.95 1.39
C VAL A 8 4.42 2.34 1.60
N ALA A 9 5.70 2.41 1.93
CA ALA A 9 6.45 3.67 1.99
C ALA A 9 7.10 3.93 0.64
N GLY A 10 6.60 4.93 -0.10
CA GLY A 10 6.98 5.21 -1.48
C GLY A 10 5.79 5.17 -2.45
N ALA A 11 5.45 6.30 -3.06
CA ALA A 11 4.45 6.46 -4.12
C ALA A 11 5.06 6.53 -5.53
N GLY A 12 6.31 6.10 -5.69
CA GLY A 12 6.91 5.86 -7.01
C GLY A 12 6.30 4.66 -7.73
N VAL A 13 6.67 4.44 -9.00
CA VAL A 13 6.04 3.40 -9.86
C VAL A 13 6.11 2.00 -9.27
N ILE A 14 7.18 1.66 -8.55
CA ILE A 14 7.34 0.36 -7.88
C ILE A 14 6.38 0.26 -6.69
N GLY A 15 6.34 1.29 -5.85
CA GLY A 15 5.45 1.32 -4.68
C GLY A 15 3.98 1.24 -5.07
N LEU A 16 3.57 1.97 -6.12
CA LEU A 16 2.22 1.89 -6.67
C LEU A 16 1.91 0.52 -7.27
N ALA A 17 2.86 -0.12 -7.95
CA ALA A 17 2.67 -1.46 -8.48
C ALA A 17 2.46 -2.50 -7.36
N ILE A 18 3.25 -2.38 -6.27
CA ILE A 18 3.09 -3.21 -5.07
C ILE A 18 1.72 -2.94 -4.43
N ALA A 19 1.40 -1.67 -4.13
CA ALA A 19 0.14 -1.30 -3.47
C ALA A 19 -1.08 -1.77 -4.27
N ARG A 20 -1.01 -1.68 -5.61
CA ARG A 20 -2.05 -2.20 -6.50
C ARG A 20 -2.23 -3.71 -6.36
N GLU A 21 -1.14 -4.47 -6.33
CA GLU A 21 -1.22 -5.92 -6.16
C GLU A 21 -1.74 -6.30 -4.77
N MET A 22 -1.34 -5.57 -3.73
CA MET A 22 -1.79 -5.79 -2.36
C MET A 22 -3.30 -5.50 -2.22
N ALA A 23 -3.78 -4.40 -2.78
CA ALA A 23 -5.22 -4.09 -2.83
C ALA A 23 -6.02 -5.13 -3.63
N ARG A 24 -5.48 -5.66 -4.74
CA ARG A 24 -6.14 -6.73 -5.53
C ARG A 24 -6.29 -8.04 -4.78
N ARG A 25 -5.43 -8.29 -3.78
CA ARG A 25 -5.53 -9.43 -2.86
C ARG A 25 -6.50 -9.18 -1.70
N GLY A 26 -7.11 -8.00 -1.64
CA GLY A 26 -8.10 -7.61 -0.64
C GLY A 26 -7.52 -7.05 0.66
N MET A 27 -6.24 -6.67 0.67
CA MET A 27 -5.63 -6.04 1.85
C MET A 27 -5.96 -4.55 1.94
N ASP A 28 -6.31 -4.09 3.14
CA ASP A 28 -6.37 -2.67 3.44
C ASP A 28 -4.94 -2.08 3.40
N THR A 29 -4.64 -1.34 2.33
CA THR A 29 -3.29 -0.93 1.97
C THR A 29 -3.16 0.59 2.03
N LEU A 30 -2.27 1.08 2.88
CA LEU A 30 -1.95 2.49 3.05
C LEU A 30 -0.63 2.84 2.36
N ILE A 31 -0.61 3.90 1.55
CA ILE A 31 0.61 4.42 0.92
C ILE A 31 1.04 5.70 1.66
N LEU A 32 2.33 5.80 2.00
CA LEU A 32 2.95 6.98 2.61
C LEU A 32 4.07 7.51 1.71
N GLU A 33 4.16 8.82 1.52
CA GLU A 33 5.20 9.52 0.74
C GLU A 33 5.68 10.77 1.50
N ALA A 34 6.90 11.24 1.20
CA ALA A 34 7.56 12.38 1.86
C ALA A 34 6.94 13.75 1.56
#